data_AF-A0A847ISA9-F1
#
_entry.id   AF-A0A847ISA9-F1
#
_cell.length_a   1.000
_cell.length_b   1.000
_cell.length_c   1.000
_cell.angle_alpha   90.00
_cell.angle_beta   90.00
_cell.angle_gamma   90.00
#
_symmetry.space_group_name_H-M   'P 1'
#
loop_
_entity.id
_entity.type
_entity.pdbx_description
1 polymer ?
#
loop_
_entity_poly.entity_id
_entity_poly.type
_entity_poly.pdbx_seq_one_letter_code
_entity_poly.pdbx_strand_id
1 'polypeptide(L)' 'VAVNRKVKHPIYGKFVNKTTKFVAHDQNNECSEGDTVRIMETRPLSKTKCWRLVEIIEKVK' A
#
# COMPACT_ATOMS: atom_id res chain seq x y z
N VAL A 1 -3.38 -0.92 -3.53
CA VAL A 1 -2.58 -1.44 -2.39
C VAL A 1 -3.22 -1.04 -1.08
N ALA A 2 -3.44 -1.97 -0.15
CA ALA A 2 -3.97 -1.67 1.18
C ALA A 2 -2.85 -1.79 2.21
N VAL A 3 -2.56 -0.71 2.95
CA VAL A 3 -1.54 -0.69 4.00
C VAL A 3 -2.23 -0.72 5.36
N ASN A 4 -1.86 -1.70 6.18
CA ASN A 4 -2.36 -1.86 7.54
C ASN A 4 -1.35 -1.29 8.53
N ARG A 5 -1.81 -0.45 9.47
CA ARG A 5 -1.00 0.06 10.57
C ARG A 5 -1.74 -0.08 11.90
N LYS A 6 -1.00 -0.39 12.97
CA LYS A 6 -1.51 -0.39 14.34
C LYS A 6 -1.36 1.02 14.90
N VAL A 7 -2.47 1.65 15.27
CA VAL A 7 -2.48 2.99 15.87
C VAL A 7 -3.09 2.90 17.26
N LYS A 8 -2.45 3.52 18.24
CA LYS A 8 -2.99 3.64 19.60
C LYS A 8 -4.20 4.57 19.58
N HIS A 9 -5.34 4.11 20.12
CA HIS A 9 -6.50 4.98 20.28
C HIS A 9 -6.14 6.12 21.24
N PRO A 10 -6.42 7.40 20.89
CA PRO A 10 -5.92 8.55 21.64
C PRO A 10 -6.41 8.59 23.09
N ILE A 11 -7.67 8.21 23.32
CA ILE A 11 -8.29 8.19 24.66
C ILE A 11 -8.04 6.85 25.38
N TYR A 12 -8.56 5.75 24.82
CA TYR A 12 -8.54 4.45 25.50
C TYR A 12 -7.20 3.69 25.48
N GLY A 13 -6.21 4.12 24.70
CA GLY A 13 -4.92 3.45 24.62
C GLY A 13 -4.91 2.05 23.96
N LYS A 14 -6.07 1.51 23.57
CA LYS A 14 -6.20 0.26 22.81
C LYS A 14 -5.56 0.42 21.43
N PHE A 15 -4.77 -0.57 21.00
CA PHE A 15 -4.26 -0.61 19.63
C PHE A 15 -5.37 -1.00 18.66
N VAL A 16 -5.62 -0.15 17.67
CA VAL A 16 -6.62 -0.35 16.63
C VAL A 16 -5.91 -0.49 15.29
N ASN A 17 -6.34 -1.46 14.48
CA ASN A 17 -5.85 -1.63 13.12
C ASN A 17 -6.55 -0.60 12.22
N LYS A 18 -5.77 0.23 11.52
CA LYS A 18 -6.25 1.14 10.49
C LYS A 18 -5.71 0.72 9.13
N THR A 19 -6.60 0.62 8.16
CA THR A 19 -6.27 0.29 6.77
C THR A 19 -6.40 1.54 5.90
N THR A 20 -5.38 1.84 5.11
CA THR A 20 -5.38 2.92 4.13
C THR A 20 -5.15 2.35 2.74
N LYS A 21 -6.00 2.71 1.77
CA LYS A 21 -5.88 2.28 0.38
C LYS A 21 -5.11 3.32 -0.42
N PHE A 22 -4.08 2.86 -1.13
CA PHE A 22 -3.27 3.65 -2.05
C PHE A 22 -3.39 3.12 -3.47
N VAL A 23 -3.37 4.04 -4.44
CA VAL A 23 -3.34 3.72 -5.87
C VAL A 23 -1.89 3.79 -6.33
N ALA A 24 -1.32 2.63 -6.64
CA ALA A 24 0.05 2.51 -7.13
C ALA A 24 0.06 2.36 -8.66
N HIS A 25 1.14 2.82 -9.27
CA HIS A 25 1.45 2.62 -10.67
C HIS A 25 2.41 1.44 -10.83
N ASP A 26 2.02 0.52 -11.70
CA ASP A 26 2.83 -0.54 -12.25
C ASP A 26 2.85 -0.35 -13.78
N GLN A 27 4.03 -0.46 -14.40
CA GLN A 27 4.21 -0.27 -15.85
C GLN A 27 4.07 -1.58 -16.60
N ASN A 28 4.56 -2.68 -16.03
CA ASN A 28 4.65 -3.97 -16.71
C ASN A 28 3.50 -4.91 -16.30
N ASN A 29 2.62 -4.49 -15.38
CA ASN A 29 1.53 -5.30 -14.83
C ASN A 29 2.04 -6.65 -14.26
N GLU A 30 3.15 -6.61 -13.54
CA GLU A 30 3.82 -7.80 -13.00
C GLU A 30 3.17 -8.30 -11.69
N CYS A 31 2.46 -7.43 -10.96
CA CYS A 31 1.82 -7.78 -9.70
C CYS A 31 0.39 -8.32 -9.89
N SER A 32 0.08 -9.40 -9.18
CA SER A 32 -1.23 -10.03 -9.13
C SER A 32 -1.99 -9.69 -7.85
N GLU A 33 -3.29 -10.00 -7.81
CA GLU A 33 -4.10 -9.82 -6.60
C GLU A 33 -3.61 -10.73 -5.47
N GLY A 34 -3.34 -10.16 -4.30
CA GLY A 34 -2.86 -10.89 -3.13
C GLY A 34 -1.36 -10.79 -2.87
N ASP A 35 -0.58 -10.27 -3.83
CA ASP A 35 0.87 -10.12 -3.67
C ASP A 35 1.23 -9.09 -2.58
N THR A 36 2.30 -9.38 -1.83
CA THR A 36 2.89 -8.44 -0.88
C THR A 36 3.89 -7.57 -1.62
N VAL A 37 3.59 -6.27 -1.73
CA VAL A 37 4.36 -5.31 -2.53
C VAL A 37 4.92 -4.16 -1.69
N ARG A 38 6.10 -3.68 -2.08
CA ARG A 38 6.71 -2.44 -1.57
C ARG A 38 6.44 -1.30 -2.55
N ILE A 39 5.88 -0.21 -2.05
CA ILE A 39 5.59 1.00 -2.83
C ILE A 39 6.40 2.19 -2.35
N MET A 40 6.63 3.15 -3.24
CA MET A 40 7.32 4.41 -2.96
C MET A 40 6.51 5.60 -3.48
N GLU A 41 6.57 6.72 -2.77
CA GLU A 41 5.99 7.99 -3.21
C GLU A 41 6.70 8.51 -4.47
N THR A 42 5.94 9.15 -5.36
CA THR A 42 6.47 9.77 -6.57
C THR A 42 5.66 11.02 -6.93
N ARG A 43 6.07 11.74 -7.97
CA ARG A 43 5.27 12.83 -8.54
C ARG A 43 3.87 12.31 -8.92
N PRO A 44 2.82 13.12 -8.87
CA PRO A 44 1.49 12.69 -9.29
C PRO A 44 1.53 12.21 -10.75
N LEU A 45 1.17 10.95 -10.96
CA LEU A 45 1.04 10.32 -12.28
C LEU A 45 -0.40 10.46 -12.83
N SER A 46 -1.36 10.65 -11.93
CA SER A 46 -2.77 10.93 -12.23
C SER A 46 -3.41 11.66 -11.04
N LYS A 47 -4.72 11.91 -11.09
CA LYS A 47 -5.49 12.57 -10.03
C LYS A 47 -5.33 11.90 -8.66
N THR A 48 -5.18 10.58 -8.61
CA THR A 48 -5.07 9.80 -7.36
C THR A 48 -3.83 8.90 -7.30
N LYS A 49 -3.09 8.75 -8.42
CA LYS A 49 -1.91 7.88 -8.50
C LYS A 49 -0.65 8.67 -8.17
N CYS A 50 -0.20 8.57 -6.93
CA CYS A 50 1.03 9.22 -6.44
C CYS A 50 2.07 8.22 -5.90
N TRP A 51 1.85 6.93 -6.16
CA TRP A 51 2.69 5.85 -5.66
C TRP A 51 3.14 4.99 -6.82
N ARG A 52 4.37 4.45 -6.76
CA ARG A 52 4.90 3.51 -7.74
C ARG A 52 5.29 2.20 -7.07
N LEU A 53 5.20 1.09 -7.81
CA LEU A 53 5.74 -0.19 -7.42
C LEU A 53 7.28 -0.11 -7.38
N VAL A 54 7.89 -0.66 -6.34
CA VAL A 54 9.36 -0.79 -6.21
C VAL A 54 9.77 -2.24 -6.34
N GLU A 55 9.14 -3.11 -5.56
CA GLU A 55 9.52 -4.50 -5.41
C GLU A 55 8.31 -5.34 -5.02
N ILE A 56 8.25 -6.57 -5.52
CA ILE A 56 7.30 -7.59 -5.09
C ILE A 56 8.03 -8.48 -4.09
N ILE A 57 7.63 -8.44 -2.83
CA ILE A 57 8.29 -9.16 -1.73
C ILE A 57 7.86 -10.62 -1.73
N GLU A 58 6.56 -10.87 -1.91
CA GLU A 58 5.99 -12.22 -1.87
C GLU A 58 4.91 -12.33 -2.95
N LYS A 59 5.05 -13.34 -3.81
CA LYS A 59 4.03 -13.70 -4.79
C LYS A 59 3.13 -14.79 -4.23
N VAL A 60 1.83 -14.63 -4.41
CA VAL A 60 0.87 -15.69 -4.12
C VAL A 60 1.05 -16.80 -5.16
N LYS A 61 1.12 -18.04 -4.68
CA LYS A 61 1.27 -19.27 -5.49
C LYS A 61 -0.08 -19.76 -6.01
#